data_AF-A0A087UAS9-F1
#
_entry.id   AF-A0A087UAS9-F1
#
_cell.length_a   1.000
_cell.length_b   1.000
_cell.length_c   1.000
_cell.angle_alpha   90.00
_cell.angle_beta   90.00
_cell.angle_gamma   90.00
#
_symmetry.space_group_name_H-M   'P 1'
#
loop_
_entity.id
_entity.type
_entity.pdbx_description
1 polymer ?
#
loop_
_entity_poly.entity_id
_entity_poly.type
_entity_poly.pdbx_seq_one_letter_code
_entity_poly.pdbx_strand_id
1 'polypeptide(L)'
;MFGTTQLYVFIHPDQMRKTGKKYPEVTYEMAQEEIAAKAGISVDEDDQSLDTALLNKDLLEVLPGVEEANAISEELDKKVKFEIMLLSPQWLGKTSGRTEVYVKIRNLETGVEFEWPKDKFLNRMYVMKEMYQNYESGEEWDVEEDRDPFIEDLDTEVRIGSVQVFLQPLAYMVELKEQLEIVDYKGAEVGIM
;
A
#
# COMPACT_ATOMS: atom_id res chain seq x y z
N MET A 1 -2.39 3.32 -21.30
CA MET A 1 -3.57 4.06 -20.80
C MET A 1 -3.10 5.13 -19.85
N PHE A 2 -3.86 6.22 -19.70
CA PHE A 2 -3.50 7.35 -18.83
C PHE A 2 -4.74 7.82 -18.08
N GLY A 3 -4.58 8.20 -16.81
CA GLY A 3 -5.62 8.77 -15.93
C GLY A 3 -5.95 7.90 -14.70
N THR A 4 -6.27 8.56 -13.57
CA THR A 4 -6.51 7.94 -12.25
C THR A 4 -8.00 7.70 -11.98
N THR A 5 -8.88 8.60 -12.44
CA THR A 5 -10.34 8.52 -12.31
C THR A 5 -11.06 8.19 -13.61
N GLN A 6 -10.39 8.38 -14.75
CA GLN A 6 -10.91 8.14 -16.10
C GLN A 6 -9.82 7.47 -16.93
N LEU A 7 -10.11 6.28 -17.46
CA LEU A 7 -9.16 5.53 -18.28
C LEU A 7 -9.38 5.85 -19.75
N TYR A 8 -8.35 6.39 -20.39
CA TYR A 8 -8.38 6.71 -21.82
C TYR A 8 -7.68 5.64 -22.65
N VAL A 9 -8.43 5.01 -23.56
CA VAL A 9 -7.93 4.07 -24.57
C VAL A 9 -7.60 4.85 -25.84
N PHE A 10 -6.31 4.98 -26.15
CA PHE A 10 -5.87 5.63 -27.37
C PHE A 10 -5.79 4.63 -28.52
N ILE A 11 -6.58 4.86 -29.57
CA ILE A 11 -6.57 4.03 -30.79
C ILE A 11 -5.94 4.84 -31.92
N HIS A 12 -4.77 4.43 -32.39
CA HIS A 12 -4.12 5.10 -33.52
C HIS A 12 -4.88 4.78 -34.83
N PRO A 13 -5.45 5.78 -35.53
CA PRO A 13 -6.34 5.55 -36.68
C PRO A 13 -5.64 4.89 -37.88
N ASP A 14 -4.38 5.24 -38.14
CA ASP A 14 -3.61 4.64 -39.25
C ASP A 14 -3.22 3.18 -39.00
N GLN A 15 -3.07 2.78 -37.74
CA GLN A 15 -2.84 1.38 -37.39
C GLN A 15 -4.14 0.58 -37.51
N MET A 16 -5.29 1.15 -37.10
CA MET A 16 -6.60 0.50 -37.24
C MET A 16 -6.92 0.10 -38.70
N ARG A 17 -6.59 0.97 -39.66
CA ARG A 17 -6.82 0.70 -41.09
C ARG A 17 -5.90 -0.36 -41.68
N LYS A 18 -4.67 -0.49 -41.19
CA LYS A 18 -3.66 -1.41 -41.73
C LYS A 18 -3.83 -2.84 -41.24
N THR A 19 -4.29 -3.03 -40.00
CA THR A 19 -4.28 -4.35 -39.36
C THR A 19 -5.57 -5.14 -39.62
N GLY A 20 -6.67 -4.48 -40.01
CA GLY A 20 -7.97 -5.14 -40.28
C GLY A 20 -8.58 -5.89 -39.09
N LYS A 21 -7.92 -5.89 -37.93
CA LYS A 21 -8.34 -6.53 -36.69
C LYS A 21 -9.18 -5.54 -35.89
N LYS A 22 -10.35 -5.98 -35.44
CA LYS A 22 -11.02 -5.32 -34.30
C LYS A 22 -10.10 -5.50 -33.09
N TYR A 23 -9.72 -4.40 -32.46
CA TYR A 23 -9.07 -4.48 -31.15
C TYR A 23 -10.06 -5.09 -30.15
N PRO A 24 -9.59 -5.89 -29.18
CA PRO A 24 -10.44 -6.37 -28.09
C PRO A 24 -11.07 -5.18 -27.37
N GLU A 25 -12.28 -5.37 -26.87
CA GLU A 25 -12.95 -4.37 -26.03
C GLU A 25 -12.15 -4.24 -24.74
N VAL A 26 -11.49 -3.10 -24.56
CA VAL A 26 -10.69 -2.84 -23.36
C VAL A 26 -11.65 -2.48 -22.24
N THR A 27 -11.86 -3.40 -21.31
CA THR A 27 -12.66 -3.13 -20.11
C THR A 27 -11.83 -2.34 -19.09
N TYR A 28 -12.54 -1.70 -18.15
CA TYR A 28 -11.92 -1.02 -17.04
C TYR A 28 -11.03 -1.95 -16.19
N GLU A 29 -11.46 -3.21 -16.03
CA GLU A 29 -10.73 -4.24 -15.29
C GLU A 29 -9.40 -4.60 -15.96
N MET A 30 -9.39 -4.87 -17.27
CA MET A 30 -8.16 -5.15 -18.03
C MET A 30 -7.15 -4.00 -17.95
N ALA A 31 -7.66 -2.78 -17.87
CA ALA A 31 -6.84 -1.59 -17.75
C ALA A 31 -6.18 -1.44 -16.38
N GLN A 32 -6.93 -1.75 -15.32
CA GLN A 32 -6.40 -1.77 -13.96
C GLN A 32 -5.36 -2.88 -13.78
N GLU A 33 -5.58 -4.05 -14.39
CA GLU A 33 -4.60 -5.15 -14.41
C GLU A 33 -3.29 -4.74 -15.08
N GLU A 34 -3.34 -4.07 -16.25
CA GLU A 34 -2.12 -3.62 -16.94
C GLU A 34 -1.33 -2.59 -16.11
N ILE A 35 -2.04 -1.73 -15.37
CA ILE A 35 -1.43 -0.73 -14.47
C ILE A 35 -0.77 -1.42 -13.27
N ALA A 36 -1.47 -2.36 -12.64
CA ALA A 36 -0.96 -3.14 -11.51
C ALA A 36 0.29 -3.95 -11.90
N ALA A 37 0.25 -4.63 -13.06
CA ALA A 37 1.39 -5.39 -13.58
C ALA A 37 2.63 -4.50 -13.81
N LYS A 38 2.44 -3.28 -14.34
CA LYS A 38 3.54 -2.30 -14.51
C LYS A 38 4.06 -1.74 -13.18
N ALA A 39 3.23 -1.68 -12.15
CA ALA A 39 3.64 -1.32 -10.80
C ALA A 39 4.44 -2.44 -10.09
N GLY A 40 4.70 -3.57 -10.76
CA GLY A 40 5.43 -4.71 -10.21
C GLY A 40 4.56 -5.69 -9.42
N ILE A 41 3.23 -5.58 -9.55
CA ILE A 41 2.27 -6.50 -8.95
C ILE A 41 1.96 -7.58 -9.99
N SER A 42 2.71 -8.68 -10.00
CA SER A 42 2.41 -9.83 -10.86
C SER A 42 1.23 -10.61 -10.29
N VAL A 43 0.08 -10.53 -10.95
CA VAL A 43 -1.09 -11.35 -10.66
C VAL A 43 -0.94 -12.64 -11.45
N ASP A 44 -0.75 -13.78 -10.78
CA ASP A 44 -0.81 -15.09 -11.42
C ASP A 44 -2.25 -15.36 -11.85
N GLU A 45 -2.51 -15.46 -13.17
CA GLU A 45 -3.85 -15.71 -13.75
C GLU A 45 -4.47 -17.04 -13.26
N ASP A 46 -3.64 -17.98 -12.80
CA ASP A 46 -4.07 -19.29 -12.29
C ASP A 46 -4.55 -19.24 -10.82
N ASP A 47 -4.25 -18.18 -10.07
CA ASP A 47 -4.62 -18.07 -8.65
C ASP A 47 -5.82 -17.12 -8.44
N GLN A 48 -6.97 -17.53 -8.97
CA GLN A 48 -8.28 -16.91 -8.71
C GLN A 48 -8.81 -17.21 -7.29
N SER A 49 -7.93 -17.19 -6.29
CA SER A 49 -8.36 -17.30 -4.91
C SER A 49 -9.21 -16.07 -4.53
N LEU A 50 -10.20 -16.29 -3.66
CA LEU A 50 -10.97 -15.20 -3.05
C LEU A 50 -10.03 -14.16 -2.40
N ASP A 51 -8.89 -14.62 -1.88
CA ASP A 51 -7.89 -13.79 -1.23
C ASP A 51 -7.20 -12.84 -2.21
N THR A 52 -6.84 -13.31 -3.41
CA THR A 52 -6.31 -12.47 -4.49
C THR A 52 -7.32 -11.42 -4.93
N ALA A 53 -8.59 -11.81 -5.10
CA ALA A 53 -9.66 -10.87 -5.47
C ALA A 53 -9.88 -9.78 -4.42
N LEU A 54 -9.83 -10.14 -3.13
CA LEU A 54 -9.93 -9.19 -2.02
C LEU A 54 -8.71 -8.27 -1.93
N LEU A 55 -7.50 -8.80 -2.16
CA LEU A 55 -6.28 -7.99 -2.22
C LEU A 55 -6.35 -6.95 -3.35
N ASN A 56 -6.78 -7.38 -4.54
CA ASN A 56 -6.97 -6.49 -5.68
C ASN A 56 -7.97 -5.39 -5.37
N LYS A 57 -9.11 -5.73 -4.76
CA LYS A 57 -10.09 -4.73 -4.32
C LYS A 57 -9.48 -3.70 -3.37
N ASP A 58 -8.72 -4.16 -2.37
CA ASP A 58 -8.07 -3.27 -1.41
C ASP A 58 -7.06 -2.33 -2.09
N LEU A 59 -6.28 -2.85 -3.05
CA LEU A 59 -5.34 -2.05 -3.83
C LEU A 59 -6.04 -0.98 -4.68
N LEU A 60 -7.16 -1.32 -5.32
CA LEU A 60 -7.94 -0.37 -6.11
C LEU A 60 -8.50 0.78 -5.27
N GLU A 61 -8.78 0.54 -3.99
CA GLU A 61 -9.21 1.58 -3.05
C GLU A 61 -8.03 2.44 -2.58
N VAL A 62 -6.87 1.83 -2.29
CA VAL A 62 -5.73 2.53 -1.68
C VAL A 62 -4.85 3.27 -2.68
N LEU A 63 -4.64 2.73 -3.88
CA LEU A 63 -3.81 3.33 -4.94
C LEU A 63 -4.16 4.80 -5.21
N PRO A 64 -5.41 5.15 -5.59
CA PRO A 64 -5.77 6.54 -5.83
C PRO A 64 -5.66 7.40 -4.56
N GLY A 65 -5.97 6.81 -3.40
CA GLY A 65 -5.83 7.50 -2.12
C GLY A 65 -4.39 7.90 -1.83
N VAL A 66 -3.41 7.02 -2.07
CA VAL A 66 -1.99 7.33 -1.83
C VAL A 66 -1.46 8.39 -2.78
N GLU A 67 -1.87 8.36 -4.05
CA GLU A 67 -1.51 9.42 -5.01
C GLU A 67 -2.08 10.78 -4.58
N GLU A 68 -3.35 10.80 -4.17
CA GLU A 68 -4.02 12.01 -3.69
C GLU A 68 -3.41 12.51 -2.36
N ALA A 69 -3.07 11.61 -1.42
CA ALA A 69 -2.43 11.97 -0.15
C ALA A 69 -1.11 12.71 -0.37
N ASN A 70 -0.30 12.19 -1.29
CA ASN A 70 0.98 12.75 -1.64
C ASN A 70 0.83 14.12 -2.31
N ALA A 71 -0.15 14.26 -3.22
CA ALA A 71 -0.45 15.55 -3.85
C ALA A 71 -0.91 16.59 -2.82
N ILE A 72 -1.82 16.24 -1.92
CA ILE A 72 -2.27 17.13 -0.85
C ILE A 72 -1.10 17.50 0.07
N SER A 73 -0.25 16.52 0.45
CA SER A 73 0.91 16.81 1.29
C SER A 73 1.91 17.75 0.62
N GLU A 74 2.02 17.72 -0.71
CA GLU A 74 2.88 18.63 -1.48
C GLU A 74 2.29 20.04 -1.52
N GLU A 75 0.99 20.17 -1.81
CA GLU A 75 0.30 21.47 -1.87
C GLU A 75 0.23 22.17 -0.50
N LEU A 76 0.03 21.41 0.59
CA LEU A 76 -0.03 21.93 1.96
C LEU A 76 1.34 22.01 2.66
N ASP A 77 2.42 21.69 1.94
CA ASP A 77 3.80 21.64 2.43
C ASP A 77 4.02 20.80 3.71
N LYS A 78 3.24 19.74 3.92
CA LYS A 78 3.31 18.89 5.12
C LYS A 78 4.56 18.01 5.21
N LYS A 79 5.33 17.89 4.12
CA LYS A 79 6.56 17.08 4.03
C LYS A 79 6.37 15.61 4.43
N VAL A 80 5.23 15.01 4.13
CA VAL A 80 4.94 13.60 4.42
C VAL A 80 4.74 12.83 3.12
N LYS A 81 5.31 11.62 3.05
CA LYS A 81 5.18 10.72 1.90
C LYS A 81 4.46 9.44 2.28
N PHE A 82 3.53 9.03 1.44
CA PHE A 82 2.74 7.82 1.57
C PHE A 82 3.18 6.77 0.53
N GLU A 83 3.37 5.53 0.96
CA GLU A 83 3.76 4.41 0.09
C GLU A 83 2.97 3.14 0.45
N ILE A 84 2.53 2.37 -0.54
CA ILE A 84 1.78 1.13 -0.29
C ILE A 84 2.74 0.03 0.20
N MET A 85 2.29 -0.74 1.19
CA MET A 85 2.94 -1.94 1.70
C MET A 85 2.00 -3.14 1.62
N LEU A 86 2.53 -4.26 1.13
CA LEU A 86 1.83 -5.55 1.15
C LEU A 86 2.43 -6.41 2.25
N LEU A 87 1.63 -6.74 3.26
CA LEU A 87 2.09 -7.48 4.43
C LEU A 87 1.56 -8.90 4.41
N SER A 88 2.46 -9.87 4.49
CA SER A 88 2.09 -11.28 4.59
C SER A 88 1.47 -11.61 5.95
N PRO A 89 0.63 -12.65 6.05
CA PRO A 89 0.11 -13.12 7.33
C PRO A 89 1.21 -13.42 8.34
N GLN A 90 2.32 -14.00 7.89
CA GLN A 90 3.48 -14.34 8.72
C GLN A 90 4.10 -13.10 9.35
N TRP A 91 4.27 -12.03 8.55
CA TRP A 91 4.71 -10.75 9.08
C TRP A 91 3.78 -10.28 10.19
N LEU A 92 2.47 -10.34 9.97
CA LEU A 92 1.44 -9.96 10.94
C LEU A 92 1.35 -10.89 12.18
N GLY A 93 2.19 -11.92 12.28
CA GLY A 93 2.16 -12.90 13.37
C GLY A 93 1.01 -13.90 13.25
N LYS A 94 0.40 -14.01 12.07
CA LYS A 94 -0.71 -14.93 11.78
C LYS A 94 -0.16 -16.20 11.14
N THR A 95 -0.63 -17.36 11.62
CA THR A 95 -0.26 -18.68 11.05
C THR A 95 -0.94 -18.93 9.70
N SER A 96 -2.03 -18.22 9.42
CA SER A 96 -2.81 -18.33 8.20
C SER A 96 -3.53 -17.00 7.93
N GLY A 97 -3.91 -16.75 6.68
CA GLY A 97 -4.66 -15.56 6.27
C GLY A 97 -4.24 -15.12 4.88
N ARG A 98 -4.76 -13.97 4.44
CA ARG A 98 -4.37 -13.33 3.19
C ARG A 98 -3.37 -12.20 3.43
N THR A 99 -2.66 -11.84 2.38
CA THR A 99 -1.86 -10.60 2.36
C THR A 99 -2.78 -9.39 2.57
N GLU A 100 -2.35 -8.47 3.43
CA GLU A 100 -3.10 -7.26 3.77
C GLU A 100 -2.39 -6.00 3.25
N VAL A 101 -3.18 -5.00 2.85
CA VAL A 101 -2.68 -3.71 2.38
C VAL A 101 -2.50 -2.77 3.57
N TYR A 102 -1.28 -2.25 3.70
CA TYR A 102 -0.91 -1.20 4.64
C TYR A 102 -0.37 -0.01 3.86
N VAL A 103 -0.30 1.14 4.51
CA VAL A 103 0.34 2.34 3.97
C VAL A 103 1.46 2.75 4.89
N LYS A 104 2.67 2.86 4.35
CA LYS A 104 3.81 3.49 4.99
C LYS A 104 3.66 4.99 4.92
N ILE A 105 3.93 5.66 6.03
CA ILE A 105 3.95 7.11 6.15
C ILE A 105 5.36 7.48 6.57
N ARG A 106 6.01 8.35 5.81
CA ARG A 106 7.36 8.81 6.08
C ARG A 106 7.39 10.32 6.15
N ASN A 107 7.80 10.86 7.29
CA ASN A 107 8.14 12.26 7.38
C ASN A 107 9.48 12.50 6.65
N LEU A 108 9.50 13.40 5.66
CA LEU A 108 10.65 13.65 4.81
C LEU A 108 11.75 14.48 5.49
N GLU A 109 11.41 15.21 6.56
CA GLU A 109 12.35 16.02 7.33
C GLU A 109 13.05 15.20 8.41
N THR A 110 12.28 14.44 9.19
CA THR A 110 12.80 13.65 10.32
C THR A 110 13.21 12.24 9.93
N GLY A 111 12.66 11.72 8.82
CA GLY A 111 12.86 10.33 8.39
C GLY A 111 12.08 9.31 9.22
N VAL A 112 11.24 9.74 10.16
CA VAL A 112 10.40 8.84 10.97
C VAL A 112 9.35 8.17 10.07
N GLU A 113 9.17 6.87 10.26
CA GLU A 113 8.25 6.03 9.49
C GLU A 113 7.22 5.35 10.39
N PHE A 114 5.97 5.31 9.93
CA PHE A 114 4.87 4.58 10.55
C PHE A 114 4.14 3.71 9.51
N GLU A 115 3.42 2.71 10.00
CA GLU A 115 2.62 1.81 9.17
C GLU A 115 1.15 1.90 9.61
N TRP A 116 0.25 2.24 8.67
CA TRP A 116 -1.18 2.26 8.92
C TRP A 116 -1.89 1.12 8.19
N PRO A 117 -2.82 0.42 8.87
CA PRO A 117 -3.78 -0.43 8.17
C PRO A 117 -4.58 0.40 7.16
N LYS A 118 -5.03 -0.24 6.07
CA LYS A 118 -5.89 0.37 5.03
C LYS A 118 -6.97 1.29 5.61
N ASP A 119 -7.76 0.78 6.54
CA ASP A 119 -8.93 1.49 7.05
C ASP A 119 -8.55 2.78 7.81
N LYS A 120 -7.43 2.75 8.54
CA LYS A 120 -6.90 3.94 9.24
C LYS A 120 -6.46 4.99 8.21
N PHE A 121 -5.77 4.57 7.16
CA PHE A 121 -5.35 5.46 6.08
C PHE A 121 -6.56 6.09 5.37
N LEU A 122 -7.56 5.30 4.98
CA LEU A 122 -8.76 5.81 4.33
C LEU A 122 -9.52 6.80 5.22
N ASN A 123 -9.62 6.53 6.53
CA ASN A 123 -10.23 7.46 7.47
C ASN A 123 -9.47 8.79 7.57
N ARG A 124 -8.13 8.75 7.66
CA ARG A 124 -7.31 9.98 7.68
C ARG A 124 -7.33 10.72 6.34
N MET A 125 -7.42 10.00 5.23
CA MET A 125 -7.57 10.57 3.89
C MET A 125 -8.82 11.47 3.80
N TYR A 126 -9.95 11.08 4.39
CA TYR A 126 -11.13 11.96 4.44
C TYR A 126 -10.83 13.30 5.12
N VAL A 127 -10.08 13.27 6.22
CA VAL A 127 -9.68 14.49 6.96
C VAL A 127 -8.66 15.31 6.16
N MET A 128 -7.72 14.66 5.47
CA MET A 128 -6.77 15.35 4.57
C MET A 128 -7.49 16.10 3.45
N LYS A 129 -8.53 15.50 2.86
CA LYS A 129 -9.34 16.15 1.82
C LYS A 129 -10.12 17.34 2.36
N GLU A 130 -10.70 17.21 3.55
CA GLU A 130 -11.40 18.33 4.21
C GLU A 130 -10.42 19.48 4.50
N MET A 131 -9.24 19.17 5.04
CA MET A 131 -8.17 20.15 5.26
C MET A 131 -7.77 20.86 3.96
N TYR A 132 -7.61 20.11 2.86
CA TYR A 132 -7.28 20.68 1.55
C TYR A 132 -8.40 21.59 1.00
N GLN A 133 -9.67 21.20 1.17
CA GLN A 133 -10.81 22.03 0.75
C GLN A 133 -10.87 23.35 1.51
N ASN A 134 -10.59 23.33 2.81
CA ASN A 134 -10.52 24.54 3.63
C ASN A 134 -9.37 25.45 3.15
N TYR A 135 -8.21 24.87 2.84
CA TYR A 135 -7.08 25.59 2.24
C TYR A 135 -7.47 26.28 0.92
N GLU A 136 -8.09 25.55 -0.02
CA GLU A 136 -8.52 26.12 -1.31
C GLU A 136 -9.57 27.22 -1.15
N SER A 137 -10.43 27.11 -0.14
CA SER A 137 -11.47 28.10 0.16
C SER A 137 -10.94 29.33 0.91
N GLY A 138 -9.67 29.31 1.33
CA GLY A 138 -9.06 30.35 2.16
C GLY A 138 -9.56 30.36 3.62
N GLU A 139 -10.17 29.25 4.06
CA GLU A 139 -10.58 29.03 5.45
C GLU A 139 -9.38 28.58 6.30
N GLU A 140 -9.54 28.57 7.62
CA GLU A 140 -8.53 28.03 8.53
C GLU A 140 -8.42 26.52 8.34
N TRP A 141 -7.28 26.08 7.82
CA TRP A 141 -7.00 24.68 7.51
C TRP A 141 -5.87 24.11 8.36
N ASP A 142 -4.95 24.96 8.82
CA ASP A 142 -3.82 24.55 9.63
C ASP A 142 -4.29 24.34 11.07
N VAL A 143 -4.11 23.12 11.56
CA VAL A 143 -4.59 22.69 12.87
C VAL A 143 -3.39 22.33 13.76
N GLU A 144 -3.64 22.24 15.06
CA GLU A 144 -2.65 21.76 16.01
C GLU A 144 -2.22 20.32 15.70
N GLU A 145 -1.00 19.94 16.09
CA GLU A 145 -0.38 18.66 15.76
C GLU A 145 -1.22 17.43 16.16
N ASP A 146 -1.99 17.54 17.24
CA ASP A 146 -2.87 16.47 17.74
C ASP A 146 -4.08 16.18 16.83
N ARG A 147 -4.44 17.15 15.98
CA ARG A 147 -5.53 17.06 15.01
C ARG A 147 -5.05 16.94 13.57
N ASP A 148 -3.74 17.02 13.34
CA ASP A 148 -3.16 16.94 12.01
C ASP A 148 -3.24 15.49 11.46
N PRO A 149 -3.92 15.27 10.32
CA PRO A 149 -4.11 13.92 9.77
C PRO A 149 -2.82 13.33 9.16
N PHE A 150 -1.77 14.12 8.98
CA PHE A 150 -0.47 13.67 8.46
C PHE A 150 0.46 13.17 9.58
N ILE A 151 0.13 13.42 10.85
CA ILE A 151 0.98 13.11 12.00
C ILE A 151 0.50 11.85 12.72
N GLU A 152 1.45 11.07 13.21
CA GLU A 152 1.21 9.98 14.16
C GLU A 152 2.00 10.26 15.44
N ASP A 153 1.45 9.82 16.57
CA ASP A 153 2.12 9.88 17.86
C ASP A 153 3.47 9.13 17.83
N LEU A 154 4.54 9.79 18.27
CA LEU A 154 5.88 9.22 18.35
C LEU A 154 5.99 8.06 19.35
N ASP A 155 5.08 7.99 20.32
CA ASP A 155 5.00 6.87 21.26
C ASP A 155 4.29 5.63 20.65
N THR A 156 3.82 5.72 19.40
CA THR A 156 3.22 4.58 18.70
C THR A 156 4.26 3.48 18.48
N GLU A 157 3.93 2.25 18.89
CA GLU A 157 4.78 1.09 18.67
C GLU A 157 4.94 0.79 17.17
N VAL A 158 6.19 0.69 16.71
CA VAL A 158 6.53 0.33 15.33
C VAL A 158 7.26 -1.01 15.30
N ARG A 159 6.79 -1.91 14.44
CA ARG A 159 7.45 -3.19 14.22
C ARG A 159 8.68 -3.02 13.33
N ILE A 160 9.85 -3.38 13.86
CA ILE A 160 11.13 -3.30 13.13
C ILE A 160 11.54 -4.61 12.46
N GLY A 161 10.95 -5.74 12.86
CA GLY A 161 11.32 -7.07 12.37
C GLY A 161 10.44 -8.18 12.93
N SER A 162 10.52 -9.36 12.32
CA SER A 162 9.85 -10.57 12.80
C SER A 162 10.73 -11.80 12.60
N VAL A 163 10.54 -12.82 13.43
CA VAL A 163 11.24 -14.12 13.34
C VAL A 163 10.26 -15.24 13.67
N GLN A 164 10.34 -16.35 12.93
CA GLN A 164 9.50 -17.52 13.15
C GLN A 164 10.29 -18.62 13.85
N VAL A 165 9.83 -19.04 15.04
CA VAL A 165 10.47 -20.09 15.84
C VAL A 165 9.67 -21.39 15.76
N PHE A 166 10.29 -22.48 15.28
CA PHE A 166 9.63 -23.79 15.19
C PHE A 166 9.85 -24.60 16.47
N LEU A 167 8.78 -24.79 17.24
CA LEU A 167 8.85 -25.47 18.55
C LEU A 167 8.68 -27.00 18.49
N GLN A 168 8.60 -27.59 17.29
CA GLN A 168 8.43 -29.04 17.12
C GLN A 168 9.50 -29.89 17.84
N PRO A 169 10.80 -29.51 17.88
CA PRO A 169 11.81 -30.29 18.60
C PRO A 169 11.52 -30.46 20.10
N LEU A 170 10.85 -29.49 20.72
CA LEU A 170 10.48 -29.55 22.14
C LEU A 170 9.52 -30.70 22.44
N ALA A 171 8.68 -31.11 21.48
CA ALA A 171 7.79 -32.26 21.63
C ALA A 171 8.54 -33.58 21.81
N TYR A 172 9.81 -33.64 21.37
CA TYR A 172 10.70 -34.79 21.51
C TYR A 172 11.74 -34.60 22.63
N MET A 173 11.56 -33.60 23.50
CA MET A 173 12.51 -33.24 24.56
C MET A 173 13.92 -32.93 24.04
N VAL A 174 14.01 -32.43 22.80
CA VAL A 174 15.26 -31.98 22.19
C VAL A 174 15.46 -30.50 22.52
N GLU A 175 16.66 -30.15 23.00
CA GLU A 175 17.06 -28.77 23.27
C GLU A 175 17.14 -27.97 21.96
N LEU A 176 16.53 -26.77 21.93
CA LEU A 176 16.58 -25.87 20.79
C LEU A 176 17.75 -24.90 20.96
N LYS A 177 18.76 -25.00 20.09
CA LYS A 177 19.91 -24.08 19.99
C LYS A 177 20.04 -23.59 18.56
N GLU A 178 19.18 -22.66 18.19
CA GLU A 178 19.15 -22.08 16.85
C GLU A 178 19.43 -20.58 16.95
N GLN A 179 20.21 -20.10 15.98
CA GLN A 179 20.39 -18.68 15.72
C GLN A 179 19.45 -18.35 14.56
N LEU A 180 18.49 -17.45 14.79
CA LEU A 180 17.43 -17.18 13.83
C LEU A 180 17.54 -15.76 13.29
N GLU A 181 17.36 -15.61 11.99
CA GLU A 181 17.36 -14.32 11.33
C GLU A 181 16.05 -13.58 11.63
N ILE A 182 16.19 -12.34 12.09
CA ILE A 182 15.09 -11.39 12.16
C ILE A 182 15.02 -10.74 10.78
N VAL A 183 13.88 -10.91 10.12
CA VAL A 183 13.63 -10.35 8.79
C VAL A 183 12.72 -9.13 8.88
N ASP A 184 12.78 -8.24 7.88
CA ASP A 184 11.81 -7.17 7.66
C ASP A 184 10.61 -7.64 6.81
N TYR A 185 9.68 -6.73 6.52
CA TYR A 185 8.47 -7.04 5.73
C TYR A 185 8.77 -7.39 4.27
N LYS A 186 9.98 -7.10 3.78
CA LYS A 186 10.48 -7.47 2.44
C LYS A 186 11.27 -8.78 2.47
N GLY A 187 11.45 -9.38 3.64
CA GLY A 187 12.26 -10.59 3.83
C GLY A 187 13.77 -10.33 3.89
N ALA A 188 14.20 -9.08 4.04
CA ALA A 188 15.61 -8.75 4.24
C ALA A 188 16.01 -8.95 5.71
N GLU A 189 17.20 -9.51 5.94
CA GLU A 189 17.76 -9.66 7.28
C GLU A 189 18.05 -8.30 7.91
N VAL A 190 17.50 -8.06 9.10
CA VAL A 190 17.69 -6.83 9.90
C VAL A 190 18.30 -7.10 11.26
N GLY A 191 18.44 -8.37 11.65
CA GLY A 191 19.01 -8.76 12.92
C GLY A 191 19.04 -10.26 13.11
N ILE A 192 19.50 -10.67 14.29
CA ILE A 192 19.69 -12.08 14.65
C ILE A 192 19.21 -12.27 16.10
N MET A 193 18.49 -13.37 16.34
CA MET A 193 18.03 -13.83 17.65
C MET A 193 18.77 -15.09 18.09
#